data_AF-A0A7S4DK79-F1
#
_entry.id   AF-A0A7S4DK79-F1
#
_cell.length_a   1.000
_cell.length_b   1.000
_cell.length_c   1.000
_cell.angle_alpha   90.00
_cell.angle_beta   90.00
_cell.angle_gamma   90.00
#
_symmetry.space_group_name_H-M   'P 1'
#
loop_
_entity.id
_entity.type
_entity.pdbx_description
1 polymer ?
#
loop_
_entity_poly.entity_id
_entity_poly.type
_entity_poly.pdbx_seq_one_letter_code
_entity_poly.pdbx_strand_id
1 'polypeptide(L)'
;QLVPTMRTQYMRTAFQIPFDASVRVSLDTNLTMFYERINEGDVWYRDPKKPVPPSEITRFPHAILEVKLMLKDESLIPDWVTDLLSSGLVVPFHKYSKFIHGCAVLMSEDVQYMPYWIDDPTIRQSIIDSGSEHILKDADKGANKIYQHLLPDWSLYEHMKKDFLARNGTPGGAGGGA
;
A
#
# COMPACT_ATOMS: atom_id res chain seq x y z
N GLN A 1 -3.99 -5.84 -26.83
CA GLN A 1 -3.02 -4.79 -27.18
C GLN A 1 -2.80 -3.92 -25.94
N LEU A 2 -1.56 -3.48 -25.67
CA LEU A 2 -1.25 -2.68 -24.46
C LEU A 2 -1.61 -1.21 -24.67
N VAL A 3 -2.17 -0.58 -23.64
CA VAL A 3 -2.56 0.84 -23.60
C VAL A 3 -2.29 1.42 -22.21
N PRO A 4 -2.15 2.76 -22.06
CA PRO A 4 -2.16 3.41 -20.76
C PRO A 4 -3.36 2.91 -19.94
N THR A 5 -3.08 2.38 -18.75
CA THR A 5 -4.07 1.67 -17.95
C THR A 5 -4.14 2.21 -16.54
N MET A 6 -2.98 2.27 -15.87
CA MET A 6 -2.86 2.73 -14.49
C MET A 6 -1.63 3.62 -14.40
N ARG A 7 -1.75 4.77 -13.73
CA ARG A 7 -0.61 5.62 -13.36
C ARG A 7 -0.42 5.58 -11.85
N THR A 8 0.80 5.32 -11.40
CA THR A 8 1.19 5.49 -10.00
C THR A 8 2.03 6.75 -9.85
N GLN A 9 1.66 7.62 -8.92
CA GLN A 9 2.40 8.81 -8.53
C GLN A 9 2.81 8.70 -7.06
N TYR A 10 4.04 9.10 -6.73
CA TYR A 10 4.56 9.14 -5.37
C TYR A 10 5.78 10.06 -5.30
N MET A 11 6.14 10.48 -4.08
CA MET A 11 7.40 11.15 -3.79
C MET A 11 8.37 10.13 -3.19
N ARG A 12 9.51 9.91 -3.87
CA ARG A 12 10.51 8.93 -3.45
C ARG A 12 11.69 9.59 -2.74
N THR A 13 12.01 9.08 -1.56
CA THR A 13 13.32 9.28 -0.92
C THR A 13 14.12 7.98 -1.04
N ALA A 14 15.38 8.07 -1.47
CA ALA A 14 16.26 6.93 -1.62
C ALA A 14 17.47 7.07 -0.69
N PHE A 15 17.84 5.98 -0.02
CA PHE A 15 18.96 5.90 0.90
C PHE A 15 19.90 4.80 0.41
N GLN A 16 21.13 5.18 0.08
CA GLN A 16 22.17 4.26 -0.36
C GLN A 16 23.54 4.89 -0.08
N ILE A 17 24.48 4.07 0.38
CA ILE A 17 25.89 4.45 0.49
C ILE A 17 26.52 4.43 -0.92
N PRO A 18 27.22 5.50 -1.36
CA PRO A 18 27.88 5.52 -2.65
C PRO A 18 28.80 4.31 -2.85
N PHE A 19 28.73 3.67 -4.02
CA PHE A 19 29.51 2.48 -4.40
C PHE A 19 29.29 1.22 -3.55
N ASP A 20 28.35 1.26 -2.60
CA ASP A 20 27.90 0.10 -1.85
C ASP A 20 26.47 -0.27 -2.27
N ALA A 21 26.28 -1.53 -2.62
CA ALA A 21 24.99 -2.07 -3.06
C ALA A 21 24.38 -3.05 -2.05
N SER A 22 25.05 -3.29 -0.92
CA SER A 22 24.66 -4.27 0.11
C SER A 22 23.27 -4.01 0.66
N VAL A 23 22.95 -2.75 0.98
CA VAL A 23 21.64 -2.32 1.42
C VAL A 23 21.21 -1.08 0.64
N ARG A 24 20.01 -1.13 0.06
CA ARG A 24 19.35 0.02 -0.58
C ARG A 24 17.95 0.15 -0.02
N VAL A 25 17.61 1.34 0.44
CA VAL A 25 16.28 1.62 0.99
C VAL A 25 15.61 2.69 0.14
N SER A 26 14.32 2.52 -0.13
CA SER A 26 13.49 3.58 -0.69
C SER A 26 12.20 3.73 0.10
N LEU A 27 11.77 4.98 0.29
CA LEU A 27 10.52 5.34 0.94
C LEU A 27 9.67 6.13 -0.05
N ASP A 28 8.53 5.55 -0.42
CA ASP A 28 7.54 6.19 -1.29
C ASP A 28 6.41 6.78 -0.44
N THR A 29 6.26 8.09 -0.48
CA THR A 29 5.21 8.84 0.23
C THR A 29 4.23 9.47 -0.77
N ASN A 30 3.08 9.95 -0.29
CA ASN A 30 2.02 10.54 -1.12
C ASN A 30 1.60 9.62 -2.29
N LEU A 31 1.51 8.32 -2.01
CA LEU A 31 1.24 7.30 -3.01
C LEU A 31 -0.20 7.39 -3.51
N THR A 32 -0.35 7.69 -4.78
CA THR A 32 -1.64 7.85 -5.45
C THR A 32 -1.65 7.04 -6.74
N MET A 33 -2.72 6.31 -7.00
CA MET A 33 -2.93 5.61 -8.26
C MET A 33 -4.12 6.21 -9.01
N PHE A 34 -4.03 6.25 -10.33
CA PHE A 34 -5.03 6.81 -11.24
C PHE A 34 -5.43 5.79 -12.29
N TYR A 35 -6.71 5.78 -12.66
CA TYR A 35 -7.21 5.10 -13.85
C TYR A 35 -6.82 5.90 -15.09
N GLU A 36 -6.23 5.25 -16.11
CA GLU A 36 -5.70 5.92 -17.31
C GLU A 36 -6.28 5.35 -18.62
N ARG A 37 -7.24 4.40 -18.57
CA ARG A 37 -7.95 3.94 -19.79
C ARG A 37 -9.07 4.92 -20.15
N ILE A 38 -8.70 6.17 -20.38
CA ILE A 38 -9.61 7.25 -20.75
C ILE A 38 -9.64 7.43 -22.27
N ASN A 39 -10.79 7.84 -22.79
CA ASN A 39 -10.97 8.11 -24.21
C ASN A 39 -10.62 9.57 -24.54
N GLU A 40 -9.33 9.92 -24.47
CA GLU A 40 -8.83 11.27 -24.81
C GLU A 40 -8.20 11.35 -26.22
N GLY A 41 -8.68 10.54 -27.16
CA GLY A 41 -8.09 10.46 -28.50
C GLY A 41 -6.71 9.80 -28.49
N ASP A 42 -5.81 10.25 -29.36
CA ASP A 42 -4.50 9.61 -29.60
C ASP A 42 -3.39 10.03 -28.61
N VAL A 43 -3.73 10.60 -27.44
CA VAL A 43 -2.73 10.94 -26.42
C VAL A 43 -2.53 9.80 -25.43
N TRP A 44 -1.29 9.62 -24.99
CA TRP A 44 -0.92 8.54 -24.06
C TRP A 44 -1.15 8.89 -22.58
N TYR A 45 -1.63 10.10 -22.27
CA TYR A 45 -1.75 10.61 -20.91
C TYR A 45 -3.05 11.41 -20.73
N ARG A 46 -3.61 11.34 -19.52
CA ARG A 46 -4.68 12.23 -19.06
C ARG A 46 -4.28 13.69 -19.00
N ASP A 47 -5.10 14.58 -19.57
CA ASP A 47 -4.97 16.02 -19.41
C ASP A 47 -4.98 16.42 -17.91
N PRO A 48 -3.85 16.93 -17.36
CA PRO A 48 -3.74 17.28 -15.95
C PRO A 48 -4.61 18.48 -15.54
N LYS A 49 -5.20 19.21 -16.49
CA LYS A 49 -6.10 20.34 -16.21
C LYS A 49 -7.52 19.88 -15.88
N LYS A 50 -7.89 18.65 -16.23
CA LYS A 50 -9.21 18.11 -15.96
C LYS A 50 -9.28 17.55 -14.54
N PRO A 51 -10.40 17.76 -13.81
CA PRO A 51 -10.58 17.14 -12.51
C PRO A 51 -10.63 15.61 -12.65
N VAL A 52 -10.12 14.91 -11.64
CA VAL A 52 -10.18 13.45 -11.58
C VAL A 52 -11.35 13.04 -10.66
N PRO A 53 -12.35 12.31 -11.16
CA PRO A 53 -13.43 11.77 -10.34
C PRO A 53 -12.89 10.87 -9.21
N PRO A 54 -13.55 10.80 -8.04
CA PRO A 54 -13.17 9.88 -6.97
C PRO A 54 -13.04 8.41 -7.42
N SER A 55 -13.91 7.96 -8.34
CA SER A 55 -13.88 6.61 -8.93
C SER A 55 -12.66 6.30 -9.79
N GLU A 56 -11.85 7.31 -10.14
CA GLU A 56 -10.69 7.17 -11.03
C GLU A 56 -9.36 7.44 -10.32
N ILE A 57 -9.40 7.59 -8.98
CA ILE A 57 -8.24 7.89 -8.16
C ILE A 57 -8.31 7.15 -6.83
N THR A 58 -7.20 6.55 -6.41
CA THR A 58 -7.07 6.01 -5.06
C THR A 58 -5.81 6.51 -4.39
N ARG A 59 -5.95 6.95 -3.13
CA ARG A 59 -4.88 7.58 -2.33
C ARG A 59 -4.48 6.62 -1.23
N PHE A 60 -3.40 5.89 -1.46
CA PHE A 60 -2.94 4.88 -0.53
C PHE A 60 -2.57 5.53 0.81
N PRO A 61 -3.12 5.05 1.94
CA PRO A 61 -3.04 5.78 3.21
C PRO A 61 -1.69 5.69 3.92
N HIS A 62 -0.78 4.85 3.42
CA HIS A 62 0.53 4.62 4.04
C HIS A 62 1.68 4.96 3.08
N ALA A 63 2.87 5.13 3.65
CA ALA A 63 4.10 5.10 2.88
C ALA A 63 4.54 3.66 2.57
N ILE A 64 5.22 3.46 1.45
CA ILE A 64 5.81 2.15 1.10
C ILE A 64 7.32 2.22 1.31
N LEU A 65 7.81 1.45 2.28
CA LEU A 65 9.23 1.22 2.49
C LEU A 65 9.66 -0.05 1.73
N GLU A 66 10.64 0.08 0.85
CA GLU A 66 11.28 -1.06 0.17
C GLU A 66 12.74 -1.14 0.61
N VAL A 67 13.11 -2.25 1.25
CA VAL A 67 14.49 -2.58 1.63
C VAL A 67 15.00 -3.67 0.67
N LYS A 68 16.08 -3.38 -0.06
CA LYS A 68 16.76 -4.33 -0.94
C LYS A 68 18.11 -4.69 -0.36
N LEU A 69 18.33 -5.99 -0.21
CA LEU A 69 19.56 -6.57 0.29
C LEU A 69 20.27 -7.27 -0.86
N MET A 70 21.53 -6.91 -1.11
CA MET A 70 22.41 -7.64 -2.03
C MET A 70 23.64 -8.12 -1.26
N LEU A 71 23.43 -9.17 -0.50
CA LEU A 71 24.43 -9.77 0.38
C LEU A 71 24.87 -11.12 -0.19
N LYS A 72 26.09 -11.55 0.15
CA LYS A 72 26.55 -12.90 -0.20
C LYS A 72 25.85 -13.99 0.62
N ASP A 73 25.43 -13.63 1.83
CA ASP A 73 24.81 -14.52 2.82
C ASP A 73 23.87 -13.70 3.73
N GLU A 74 22.81 -14.33 4.23
CA GLU A 74 21.81 -13.69 5.11
C GLU A 74 22.37 -13.36 6.51
N SER A 75 23.40 -14.07 6.97
CA SER A 75 24.11 -13.74 8.22
C SER A 75 24.83 -12.39 8.18
N LEU A 76 24.95 -11.79 6.99
CA LEU A 76 25.56 -10.46 6.79
C LEU A 76 24.53 -9.33 6.79
N ILE A 77 23.26 -9.61 7.10
CA ILE A 77 22.24 -8.56 7.26
C ILE A 77 22.66 -7.65 8.41
N PRO A 78 22.82 -6.34 8.19
CA PRO A 78 23.21 -5.43 9.27
C PRO A 78 22.17 -5.37 10.38
N ASP A 79 22.62 -5.36 11.63
CA ASP A 79 21.75 -5.35 12.82
C ASP A 79 20.68 -4.26 12.76
N TRP A 80 21.03 -3.05 12.32
CA TRP A 80 20.09 -1.93 12.21
C TRP A 80 18.92 -2.22 11.24
N VAL A 81 19.12 -3.07 10.22
CA VAL A 81 18.04 -3.48 9.31
C VAL A 81 17.09 -4.41 10.05
N THR A 82 17.63 -5.39 10.79
CA THR A 82 16.85 -6.31 11.62
C THR A 82 16.07 -5.55 12.70
N ASP A 83 16.72 -4.57 13.34
CA ASP A 83 16.09 -3.69 14.33
C ASP A 83 14.98 -2.85 13.70
N LEU A 84 15.20 -2.29 12.51
CA LEU A 84 14.16 -1.54 11.79
C LEU A 84 12.94 -2.42 11.49
N LEU A 85 13.14 -3.63 10.98
CA LEU A 85 12.06 -4.56 10.65
C LEU A 85 11.30 -5.05 11.88
N SER A 86 11.93 -5.10 13.05
CA SER A 86 11.32 -5.49 14.33
C SER A 86 10.84 -4.31 15.20
N SER A 87 11.11 -3.06 14.78
CA SER A 87 10.87 -1.84 15.57
C SER A 87 9.40 -1.52 15.86
N GLY A 88 8.46 -2.17 15.19
CA GLY A 88 7.04 -1.80 15.21
C GLY A 88 6.67 -0.61 14.31
N LEU A 89 7.65 0.03 13.65
CA LEU A 89 7.42 1.18 12.77
C LEU A 89 7.00 0.78 11.34
N VAL A 90 7.22 -0.48 10.97
CA VAL A 90 6.98 -1.00 9.63
C VAL A 90 6.13 -2.26 9.72
N VAL A 91 5.14 -2.38 8.86
CA VAL A 91 4.32 -3.60 8.74
C VAL A 91 4.76 -4.35 7.48
N PRO A 92 5.21 -5.61 7.57
CA PRO A 92 5.67 -6.35 6.40
C PRO A 92 4.49 -6.76 5.52
N PHE A 93 4.58 -6.42 4.24
CA PHE A 93 3.70 -6.95 3.19
C PHE A 93 4.54 -7.68 2.14
N HIS A 94 4.41 -9.01 2.10
CA HIS A 94 5.10 -9.81 1.11
C HIS A 94 4.57 -9.53 -0.30
N LYS A 95 5.50 -9.21 -1.22
CA LYS A 95 5.22 -9.01 -2.65
C LYS A 95 4.10 -7.99 -2.93
N TYR A 96 3.96 -6.97 -2.08
CA TYR A 96 3.06 -5.85 -2.35
C TYR A 96 3.36 -5.22 -3.71
N SER A 97 2.32 -4.85 -4.44
CA SER A 97 2.43 -4.23 -5.76
C SER A 97 1.48 -3.05 -5.88
N LYS A 98 2.05 -1.87 -6.15
CA LYS A 98 1.33 -0.63 -6.43
C LYS A 98 0.39 -0.79 -7.63
N PHE A 99 0.84 -1.52 -8.66
CA PHE A 99 0.04 -1.81 -9.86
C PHE A 99 -1.14 -2.73 -9.55
N ILE A 100 -0.90 -3.84 -8.84
CA ILE A 100 -1.97 -4.78 -8.49
C ILE A 100 -3.01 -4.11 -7.59
N HIS A 101 -2.56 -3.33 -6.59
CA HIS A 101 -3.47 -2.57 -5.74
C HIS A 101 -4.31 -1.56 -6.55
N GLY A 102 -3.67 -0.75 -7.39
CA GLY A 102 -4.38 0.22 -8.24
C GLY A 102 -5.39 -0.43 -9.19
N CYS A 103 -5.04 -1.56 -9.81
CA CYS A 103 -5.97 -2.31 -10.66
C CYS A 103 -7.13 -2.93 -9.87
N ALA A 104 -6.86 -3.54 -8.71
CA ALA A 104 -7.90 -4.13 -7.88
C ALA A 104 -8.94 -3.09 -7.42
N VAL A 105 -8.49 -1.89 -7.07
CA VAL A 105 -9.36 -0.81 -6.59
C VAL A 105 -10.08 -0.10 -7.74
N LEU A 106 -9.36 0.35 -8.77
CA LEU A 106 -9.92 1.23 -9.81
C LEU A 106 -10.47 0.49 -11.04
N MET A 107 -10.24 -0.82 -11.14
CA MET A 107 -10.62 -1.65 -12.30
C MET A 107 -11.18 -2.99 -11.83
N SER A 108 -11.93 -3.00 -10.73
CA SER A 108 -12.39 -4.22 -10.08
C SER A 108 -13.16 -5.16 -11.01
N GLU A 109 -13.83 -4.61 -12.02
CA GLU A 109 -14.59 -5.38 -13.03
C GLU A 109 -13.68 -6.22 -13.95
N ASP A 110 -12.43 -5.77 -14.15
CA ASP A 110 -11.41 -6.49 -14.93
C ASP A 110 -10.62 -7.50 -14.09
N VAL A 111 -10.80 -7.50 -12.77
CA VAL A 111 -9.97 -8.26 -11.82
C VAL A 111 -10.72 -9.46 -11.28
N GLN A 112 -10.27 -10.66 -11.65
CA GLN A 112 -10.87 -11.92 -11.19
C GLN A 112 -10.41 -12.35 -9.80
N TYR A 113 -9.20 -11.94 -9.39
CA TYR A 113 -8.58 -12.33 -8.13
C TYR A 113 -8.08 -11.10 -7.38
N MET A 114 -8.55 -10.95 -6.16
CA MET A 114 -8.15 -9.83 -5.30
C MET A 114 -6.83 -10.14 -4.58
N PRO A 115 -5.95 -9.14 -4.39
CA PRO A 115 -4.75 -9.33 -3.62
C PRO A 115 -5.08 -9.61 -2.16
N TYR A 116 -4.24 -10.40 -1.49
CA TYR A 116 -4.49 -10.85 -0.12
C TYR A 116 -4.55 -9.72 0.91
N TRP A 117 -4.08 -8.51 0.59
CA TRP A 117 -4.12 -7.36 1.47
C TRP A 117 -5.38 -6.51 1.30
N ILE A 118 -6.28 -6.83 0.35
CA ILE A 118 -7.38 -5.93 -0.01
C ILE A 118 -8.34 -5.66 1.15
N ASP A 119 -8.52 -6.66 2.02
CA ASP A 119 -9.42 -6.57 3.17
C ASP A 119 -8.70 -6.08 4.43
N ASP A 120 -7.47 -5.55 4.31
CA ASP A 120 -6.76 -4.94 5.43
C ASP A 120 -7.56 -3.71 5.95
N PRO A 121 -7.90 -3.67 7.25
CA PRO A 121 -8.70 -2.58 7.81
C PRO A 121 -8.08 -1.18 7.64
N THR A 122 -6.76 -1.07 7.54
CA THR A 122 -6.06 0.21 7.44
C THR A 122 -6.16 0.86 6.07
N ILE A 123 -6.44 0.07 5.02
CA ILE A 123 -6.61 0.59 3.66
C ILE A 123 -8.09 0.72 3.26
N ARG A 124 -9.00 0.19 4.08
CA ARG A 124 -10.45 0.15 3.82
C ARG A 124 -11.03 1.51 3.47
N GLN A 125 -10.70 2.55 4.25
CA GLN A 125 -11.26 3.89 4.03
C GLN A 125 -10.83 4.46 2.67
N SER A 126 -9.57 4.28 2.27
CA SER A 126 -9.08 4.70 0.95
C SER A 126 -9.80 4.02 -0.21
N ILE A 127 -10.28 2.78 -0.02
CA ILE A 127 -11.02 2.05 -1.05
C ILE A 127 -12.46 2.58 -1.15
N ILE A 128 -13.08 2.90 -0.01
CA ILE A 128 -14.41 3.54 0.06
C ILE A 128 -14.36 4.94 -0.57
N ASP A 129 -13.33 5.73 -0.25
CA ASP A 129 -13.17 7.08 -0.81
C ASP A 129 -12.97 7.07 -2.33
N SER A 130 -12.52 5.94 -2.88
CA SER A 130 -12.42 5.68 -4.31
C SER A 130 -13.71 5.14 -4.93
N GLY A 131 -14.80 4.98 -4.18
CA GLY A 131 -16.07 4.43 -4.66
C GLY A 131 -16.03 2.94 -4.99
N SER A 132 -15.07 2.20 -4.41
CA SER A 132 -14.87 0.78 -4.68
C SER A 132 -15.25 -0.09 -3.49
N GLU A 133 -16.20 0.33 -2.64
CA GLU A 133 -16.57 -0.42 -1.43
C GLU A 133 -17.11 -1.83 -1.71
N HIS A 134 -17.62 -2.10 -2.92
CA HIS A 134 -18.18 -3.39 -3.31
C HIS A 134 -17.14 -4.52 -3.36
N ILE A 135 -15.85 -4.18 -3.50
CA ILE A 135 -14.77 -5.18 -3.50
C ILE A 135 -14.44 -5.68 -2.09
N LEU A 136 -14.78 -4.90 -1.07
CA LEU A 136 -14.44 -5.18 0.31
C LEU A 136 -15.30 -6.35 0.83
N LYS A 137 -14.65 -7.30 1.49
CA LYS A 137 -15.33 -8.37 2.21
C LYS A 137 -15.11 -8.21 3.72
N ASP A 138 -15.96 -8.87 4.49
CA ASP A 138 -15.70 -9.06 5.92
C ASP A 138 -14.48 -9.96 6.09
N ALA A 139 -13.70 -9.75 7.16
CA ALA A 139 -12.44 -10.46 7.41
C ALA A 139 -12.56 -11.99 7.31
N ASP A 140 -13.72 -12.54 7.69
CA ASP A 140 -13.99 -13.99 7.72
C ASP A 140 -14.34 -14.61 6.35
N LYS A 141 -14.51 -13.77 5.32
CA LYS A 141 -14.96 -14.15 3.97
C LYS A 141 -14.09 -13.58 2.85
N GLY A 142 -13.09 -12.76 3.19
CA GLY A 142 -12.22 -12.05 2.26
C GLY A 142 -10.99 -12.83 1.79
N ALA A 143 -10.22 -12.21 0.91
CA ALA A 143 -8.95 -12.75 0.39
C ALA A 143 -7.98 -13.07 1.54
N ASN A 144 -8.06 -12.31 2.64
CA ASN A 144 -7.29 -12.53 3.87
C ASN A 144 -7.42 -13.97 4.39
N LYS A 145 -8.59 -14.61 4.28
CA LYS A 145 -8.79 -15.98 4.78
C LYS A 145 -8.08 -17.01 3.91
N ILE A 146 -8.07 -16.82 2.60
CA ILE A 146 -7.42 -17.74 1.64
C ILE A 146 -5.91 -17.68 1.80
N TYR A 147 -5.38 -16.47 2.04
CA TYR A 147 -3.96 -16.17 2.07
C TYR A 147 -3.46 -15.82 3.47
N GLN A 148 -4.08 -16.37 4.52
CA GLN A 148 -3.73 -16.05 5.89
C GLN A 148 -2.24 -16.26 6.20
N HIS A 149 -1.62 -17.25 5.55
CA HIS A 149 -0.19 -17.54 5.64
C HIS A 149 0.74 -16.48 5.02
N LEU A 150 0.21 -15.58 4.17
CA LEU A 150 0.93 -14.43 3.60
C LEU A 150 0.68 -13.14 4.37
N LEU A 151 -0.36 -13.12 5.20
CA LEU A 151 -0.60 -12.00 6.08
C LEU A 151 0.50 -11.94 7.14
N PRO A 152 0.94 -10.73 7.54
CA PRO A 152 1.73 -10.61 8.74
C PRO A 152 1.02 -11.31 9.90
N ASP A 153 1.79 -11.89 10.83
CA ASP A 153 1.21 -12.49 12.03
C ASP A 153 0.34 -11.43 12.73
N TRP A 154 -0.98 -11.66 12.70
CA TRP A 154 -1.97 -10.72 13.20
C TRP A 154 -1.81 -10.44 14.70
N SER A 155 -1.14 -11.33 15.45
CA SER A 155 -0.79 -11.08 16.85
C SER A 155 0.30 -10.00 16.99
N LEU A 156 1.30 -10.01 16.09
CA LEU A 156 2.31 -8.96 15.98
C LEU A 156 1.66 -7.65 15.53
N TYR A 157 0.77 -7.72 14.55
CA TYR A 157 0.05 -6.55 14.06
C TYR A 157 -0.85 -5.92 15.14
N GLU A 158 -1.61 -6.70 15.92
CA GLU A 158 -2.43 -6.17 17.02
C GLU A 158 -1.57 -5.57 18.15
N HIS A 159 -0.40 -6.15 18.42
CA HIS A 159 0.57 -5.60 19.35
C HIS A 159 1.16 -4.28 18.84
N MET A 160 1.60 -4.25 17.59
CA MET A 160 2.14 -3.06 16.92
C MET A 160 1.08 -1.96 16.76
N LYS A 161 -0.17 -2.34 16.47
CA LYS A 161 -1.31 -1.41 16.36
C LYS A 161 -1.67 -0.83 17.73
N LYS A 162 -1.65 -1.64 18.80
CA LYS A 162 -1.76 -1.13 20.18
C LYS A 162 -0.63 -0.16 20.50
N ASP A 163 0.61 -0.49 20.16
CA ASP A 163 1.76 0.38 20.43
C ASP A 163 1.71 1.67 19.61
N PHE A 164 1.33 1.58 18.33
CA PHE A 164 1.15 2.73 17.45
C PHE A 164 0.01 3.64 17.91
N LEU A 165 -1.15 3.06 18.23
CA LEU A 165 -2.31 3.81 18.77
C LEU A 165 -2.02 4.39 20.16
N ALA A 166 -1.24 3.69 21.00
CA ALA A 166 -0.78 4.20 22.29
C ALA A 166 0.19 5.38 22.13
N ARG A 167 1.03 5.38 21.08
CA ARG A 167 1.99 6.46 20.79
C ARG A 167 1.35 7.67 20.09
N ASN A 168 0.35 7.44 19.23
CA ASN A 168 -0.20 8.47 18.33
C ASN A 168 -1.66 8.87 18.63
N GLY A 169 -2.28 8.25 19.64
CA GLY A 169 -3.68 8.49 20.01
C GLY A 169 -4.68 7.84 19.04
N THR A 170 -5.85 7.51 19.56
CA THR A 170 -6.98 7.01 18.75
C THR A 170 -7.59 8.16 17.94
N PRO A 171 -7.68 8.08 16.59
CA PRO A 171 -8.45 9.04 15.83
C PRO A 171 -9.94 8.79 16.12
N GLY A 172 -10.61 9.77 16.75
CA GLY A 172 -12.07 9.74 16.91
C GLY A 172 -12.59 9.33 18.29
N GLY A 173 -12.07 9.94 19.35
CA GLY A 173 -12.89 10.20 20.54
C GLY A 173 -13.69 11.48 20.32
N ALA A 174 -14.85 11.38 19.66
CA ALA A 174 -15.84 12.45 19.72
C ALA A 174 -16.29 12.56 21.19
N GLY A 175 -15.67 13.48 21.93
CA GLY A 175 -16.07 13.86 23.27
C GLY A 175 -17.43 14.53 23.20
N GLY A 176 -18.48 13.76 23.48
CA GLY A 176 -19.73 14.30 23.97
C GLY A 176 -19.56 14.72 25.43
N GLY A 177 -20.00 15.94 25.75
CA GLY A 177 -20.35 16.38 27.10
C GLY A 177 -19.35 17.31 27.78
N ALA A 178 -19.59 18.61 27.70
CA ALA A 178 -20.26 19.38 28.76
C ALA A 178 -20.79 20.70 28.16
#